data_AF-X0RIC5-F1
#
_entry.id   AF-X0RIC5-F1
#
_cell.length_a   1.000
_cell.length_b   1.000
_cell.length_c   1.000
_cell.angle_alpha   90.00
_cell.angle_beta   90.00
_cell.angle_gamma   90.00
#
_symmetry.space_group_name_H-M   'P 1'
#
loop_
_entity.id
_entity.type
_entity.pdbx_description
1 polymer ?
#
loop_
_entity_poly.entity_id
_entity_poly.type
_entity_poly.pdbx_seq_one_letter_code
_entity_poly.pdbx_strand_id
1 'polypeptide(L)' 'MKTKTFDCVEMKRRGAELVRKQLEGKSLKQQLEYWQKGTEALRQLQIQVQEKK' A
#
# COMPACT_ATOMS: atom_id res chain seq x y z
N MET A 1 -9.86 20.23 -16.29
CA MET A 1 -9.43 19.18 -15.35
C MET A 1 -9.58 17.83 -16.03
N LYS A 2 -8.57 16.96 -16.00
CA LYS A 2 -8.74 15.57 -16.46
C LYS A 2 -9.48 14.80 -15.36
N THR A 3 -10.74 14.45 -15.61
CA THR A 3 -11.51 13.60 -14.70
C THR A 3 -10.88 12.21 -14.71
N LYS A 4 -10.64 11.63 -13.52
CA LYS A 4 -10.13 10.26 -13.45
C LYS A 4 -11.22 9.33 -14.01
N THR A 5 -10.82 8.42 -14.91
CA THR A 5 -11.73 7.48 -15.56
C THR A 5 -12.14 6.31 -14.66
N PHE A 6 -11.54 6.21 -13.47
CA PHE A 6 -11.78 5.16 -12.50
C PHE A 6 -12.43 5.72 -11.23
N ASP A 7 -13.30 4.91 -10.62
CA ASP A 7 -13.91 5.24 -9.34
C ASP A 7 -12.86 5.16 -8.22
N CYS A 8 -12.42 6.34 -7.77
CA CYS A 8 -11.43 6.48 -6.73
C CYS A 8 -11.95 6.00 -5.36
N VAL A 9 -13.27 6.07 -5.13
CA VAL A 9 -13.89 5.62 -3.89
C VAL A 9 -13.91 4.10 -3.86
N GLU A 10 -14.35 3.47 -4.94
CA GLU A 10 -14.33 2.02 -5.06
C GLU A 10 -12.91 1.47 -4.93
N MET A 11 -11.94 2.09 -5.62
CA MET A 11 -10.55 1.69 -5.54
C MET A 11 -10.02 1.77 -4.10
N LYS A 12 -10.33 2.84 -3.36
CA LYS A 12 -9.93 2.97 -1.94
C LYS A 12 -10.59 1.92 -1.05
N ARG A 13 -11.88 1.63 -1.26
CA ARG A 13 -12.60 0.58 -0.51
C ARG A 13 -11.95 -0.78 -0.70
N ARG A 14 -11.71 -1.17 -1.96
CA ARG A 14 -11.03 -2.43 -2.29
C ARG A 14 -9.65 -2.53 -1.63
N GLY A 15 -8.87 -1.44 -1.66
CA GLY A 15 -7.57 -1.38 -0.98
C GLY A 15 -7.67 -1.58 0.54
N ALA A 16 -8.60 -0.90 1.20
CA ALA A 16 -8.82 -1.04 2.63
C ALA A 16 -9.27 -2.46 3.02
N GLU A 17 -10.13 -3.09 2.21
CA GLU A 17 -10.55 -4.47 2.45
C GLU A 17 -9.40 -5.47 2.36
N LEU A 18 -8.50 -5.30 1.39
CA LEU A 18 -7.32 -6.14 1.25
C LEU A 18 -6.40 -6.02 2.47
N VAL A 19 -6.11 -4.80 2.91
CA VAL A 19 -5.30 -4.56 4.11
C VAL A 19 -5.96 -5.20 5.34
N ARG A 20 -7.27 -5.02 5.50
CA ARG A 20 -8.02 -5.62 6.61
C ARG A 20 -7.88 -7.14 6.63
N LYS A 21 -8.11 -7.81 5.49
CA LYS A 21 -7.97 -9.28 5.37
C LYS A 21 -6.54 -9.75 5.65
N GLN A 22 -5.54 -8.97 5.23
CA GLN A 22 -4.13 -9.32 5.46
C GLN A 22 -3.70 -9.12 6.92
N LEU A 23 -4.34 -8.24 7.68
CA LEU A 23 -4.02 -7.96 9.08
C LEU A 23 -4.92 -8.73 10.07
N GLU A 24 -6.02 -9.31 9.60
CA GLU A 24 -6.94 -10.09 10.41
C GLU A 24 -6.21 -11.26 11.11
N GLY A 25 -6.48 -11.43 12.41
CA GLY A 25 -5.86 -12.47 13.24
C GLY A 25 -4.37 -12.27 13.56
N LYS A 26 -3.71 -11.21 13.05
CA LYS A 26 -2.31 -10.91 13.38
C LYS A 26 -2.19 -10.23 14.73
N SER A 27 -1.14 -10.60 15.48
CA SER A 27 -0.74 -9.86 16.68
C SER A 27 -0.21 -8.47 16.32
N LEU A 28 -0.17 -7.56 17.29
CA LEU A 28 0.35 -6.21 17.10
C LEU A 28 1.76 -6.20 16.48
N LYS A 29 2.65 -7.09 16.92
CA LYS A 29 4.00 -7.23 16.37
C LYS A 29 3.97 -7.59 14.88
N GLN A 30 3.13 -8.56 14.50
CA GLN A 30 3.00 -8.99 13.12
C GLN A 30 2.36 -7.91 12.23
N GLN A 31 1.45 -7.09 12.77
CA GLN A 31 0.90 -5.94 12.06
C GLN A 31 1.98 -4.86 11.83
N LEU A 32 2.83 -4.60 12.83
CA LEU A 32 3.95 -3.66 12.67
C LEU A 32 4.96 -4.14 11.62
N GLU A 33 5.30 -5.43 11.63
CA GLU A 33 6.18 -6.03 10.61
C GLU A 33 5.61 -5.91 9.20
N TYR A 34 4.28 -6.05 9.03
CA TYR A 34 3.61 -5.84 7.74
C TYR A 34 3.87 -4.43 7.19
N TRP A 35 3.68 -3.41 8.03
CA TRP A 35 3.87 -2.01 7.62
C TRP A 35 5.34 -1.68 7.35
N GLN A 36 6.27 -2.23 8.15
CA GLN A 36 7.70 -2.05 7.94
C GLN A 36 8.14 -2.61 6.58
N LYS A 37 7.73 -3.85 6.25
CA LYS A 37 8.04 -4.48 4.95
C LYS A 37 7.48 -3.67 3.78
N GLY A 38 6.24 -3.22 3.87
CA GLY A 38 5.63 -2.38 2.83
C GLY A 38 6.36 -1.05 2.62
N THR A 39 6.79 -0.42 3.71
CA THR A 39 7.55 0.84 3.67
C THR A 39 8.93 0.66 3.04
N GLU A 40 9.62 -0.43 3.40
CA GLU A 40 10.93 -0.74 2.84
C GLU A 40 10.86 -1.00 1.34
N ALA A 41 9.89 -1.81 0.89
CA ALA A 41 9.66 -2.07 -0.53
C ALA A 41 9.37 -0.78 -1.31
N LEU A 42 8.55 0.11 -0.76
CA LEU A 42 8.26 1.41 -1.36
C LEU A 42 9.51 2.28 -1.47
N ARG A 43 10.34 2.33 -0.42
CA ARG A 43 11.60 3.08 -0.43
C ARG A 43 12.53 2.57 -1.53
N GLN A 44 12.68 1.25 -1.69
CA GLN A 44 13.51 0.68 -2.75
C GLN A 44 12.99 1.07 -4.14
N LEU A 45 11.67 1.04 -4.35
CA LEU A 45 11.07 1.49 -5.61
C LEU A 45 11.35 2.97 -5.88
N GLN A 46 11.25 3.82 -4.87
CA GLN A 46 11.53 5.25 -5.00
C GLN A 46 12.99 5.52 -5.39
N ILE A 47 13.94 4.81 -4.79
CA ILE A 47 15.37 4.90 -5.13
C ILE A 47 15.57 4.53 -6.60
N GLN A 48 15.02 3.38 -7.04
CA GLN A 48 15.14 2.94 -8.43
C GLN A 48 14.52 3.94 -9.43
N VAL A 49 13.41 4.58 -9.07
CA VAL A 49 12.78 5.61 -9.91
C VAL A 49 13.62 6.89 -9.97
N GLN A 50 14.32 7.24 -8.88
CA GLN A 50 15.21 8.40 -8.84
C GLN A 50 16.50 8.16 -9.63
N GLU A 51 17.09 6.97 -9.55
CA GLU A 51 18.32 6.62 -10.29
C GLU A 51 18.13 6.52 -11.81
N LYS A 52 16.90 6.23 -12.27
CA LYS A 52 16.54 6.17 -13.69
C LYS A 52 16.19 7.52 -14.31
N LYS A 53 16.27 8.61 -13.55
CA LYS A 53 15.83 9.94 -13.94
C LYS A 53 17.01 10.86 -14.19
#